data_AF-A0A7Y2C8G8-F1
#
_entry.id   AF-A0A7Y2C8G8-F1
#
_cell.length_a   1.000
_cell.length_b   1.000
_cell.length_c   1.000
_cell.angle_alpha   90.00
_cell.angle_beta   90.00
_cell.angle_gamma   90.00
#
_symmetry.space_group_name_H-M   'P 1'
#
loop_
_entity.id
_entity.type
_entity.pdbx_description
1 polymer ?
#
loop_
_entity_poly.entity_id
_entity_poly.type
_entity_poly.pdbx_seq_one_letter_code
_entity_poly.pdbx_strand_id
1 'polypeptide(L)'
;MKTEAPPLQAQRVIRLGQISAPLLLLAAIVFIVKPPAVDPDVTRPLMIGFSIFFLVVAGALMFVLKPRRDKAEIPQRRFVLNLIGGALAEAVALFGCVIALLGGPIYPALVGIVFTAFVLFVYFPVPNE
;
A
#
# COMPACT_ATOMS: atom_id res chain seq x y z
N MET A 1 -11.70 -16.99 27.49
CA MET A 1 -10.47 -16.22 27.20
C MET A 1 -10.87 -14.77 27.04
N LYS A 2 -10.35 -13.87 27.88
CA LYS A 2 -10.57 -12.42 27.70
C LYS A 2 -9.80 -11.99 26.46
N THR A 3 -10.51 -11.51 25.45
CA THR A 3 -9.95 -10.75 24.34
C THR A 3 -9.36 -9.47 24.91
N GLU A 4 -8.05 -9.47 25.17
CA GLU A 4 -7.33 -8.23 25.43
C GLU A 4 -7.43 -7.37 24.19
N ALA A 5 -8.16 -6.26 24.29
CA ALA A 5 -8.26 -5.28 23.22
C ALA A 5 -6.85 -4.86 22.77
N PRO A 6 -6.62 -4.66 21.45
CA PRO A 6 -5.32 -4.24 20.98
C PRO A 6 -4.89 -2.97 21.73
N PRO A 7 -3.63 -2.88 22.19
CA PRO A 7 -3.17 -1.74 22.99
C PRO A 7 -3.46 -0.44 22.24
N LEU A 8 -3.91 0.61 22.95
CA LEU A 8 -4.31 1.91 22.37
C LEU A 8 -3.32 2.49 21.34
N GLN A 9 -2.03 2.15 21.46
CA GLN A 9 -0.99 2.51 20.50
C GLN A 9 -1.17 1.84 19.12
N ALA A 10 -1.57 0.57 19.07
CA ALA A 10 -1.83 -0.18 17.85
C ALA A 10 -3.03 0.38 17.06
N GLN A 11 -4.07 0.84 17.76
CA GLN A 11 -5.22 1.50 17.12
C GLN A 11 -4.86 2.87 16.54
N ARG A 12 -3.96 3.63 17.17
CA ARG A 12 -3.47 4.91 16.62
C ARG A 12 -2.67 4.72 15.34
N VAL A 13 -1.82 3.68 15.28
CA VAL A 13 -1.06 3.34 14.08
C VAL A 13 -1.99 2.94 12.93
N ILE A 14 -3.05 2.17 13.20
CA ILE A 14 -4.08 1.88 12.19
C ILE A 14 -4.73 3.16 11.67
N ARG A 15 -5.17 4.06 12.55
CA ARG A 15 -5.85 5.29 12.11
C ARG A 15 -4.92 6.16 11.26
N LEU A 16 -3.63 6.21 11.59
CA LEU A 16 -2.62 6.87 10.76
C LEU A 16 -2.46 6.18 9.39
N GLY A 17 -2.40 4.84 9.35
CA GLY A 17 -2.38 4.07 8.11
C GLY A 17 -3.68 4.13 7.30
N GLN A 18 -4.80 4.51 7.91
CA GLN A 18 -6.06 4.77 7.20
C GLN A 18 -6.13 6.18 6.63
N ILE A 19 -5.31 7.12 7.12
CA ILE A 19 -5.20 8.49 6.60
C ILE A 19 -4.29 8.53 5.36
N SER A 20 -3.34 7.60 5.23
CA SER A 20 -2.43 7.56 4.09
C SER A 20 -3.14 7.26 2.77
N ALA A 21 -4.12 6.34 2.74
CA ALA A 21 -4.88 6.03 1.53
C ALA A 21 -5.68 7.24 0.98
N PRO A 22 -6.43 8.01 1.79
CA PRO A 22 -7.02 9.30 1.40
C PRO A 22 -5.98 10.32 0.91
N LEU A 23 -4.83 10.42 1.58
CA LEU A 23 -3.75 11.34 1.17
C LEU A 23 -3.15 10.95 -0.19
N LEU A 24 -2.96 9.66 -0.44
CA LEU A 24 -2.50 9.14 -1.72
C LEU A 24 -3.53 9.36 -2.83
N LEU A 25 -4.82 9.19 -2.52
CA LEU A 25 -5.91 9.51 -3.44
C LEU A 25 -5.94 11.02 -3.77
N LEU A 26 -5.82 11.87 -2.76
CA LEU A 26 -5.74 13.32 -2.94
C LEU A 26 -4.55 13.71 -3.82
N ALA A 27 -3.39 13.11 -3.57
CA ALA A 27 -2.19 13.30 -4.38
C ALA A 27 -2.46 12.92 -5.85
N ALA A 28 -3.07 11.76 -6.11
CA ALA A 28 -3.45 11.36 -7.47
C ALA A 28 -4.41 12.35 -8.14
N ILE A 29 -5.43 12.84 -7.43
CA ILE A 29 -6.36 13.86 -7.96
C ILE A 29 -5.59 15.12 -8.36
N VAL A 30 -4.65 15.59 -7.54
CA VAL A 30 -3.82 16.76 -7.85
C VAL A 30 -3.00 16.55 -9.13
N PHE A 31 -2.43 15.35 -9.33
CA PHE A 31 -1.67 15.03 -10.55
C PHE A 31 -2.53 14.89 -11.80
N ILE A 32 -3.78 14.42 -11.68
CA ILE A 32 -4.73 14.41 -12.80
C ILE A 32 -5.04 15.84 -13.25
N VAL A 33 -5.27 16.74 -12.30
CA VAL A 33 -5.64 18.13 -12.58
C VAL A 33 -4.44 18.95 -13.10
N LYS A 34 -3.22 18.65 -12.62
CA LYS A 34 -2.00 19.36 -13.01
C LYS A 34 -0.88 18.37 -13.36
N PRO A 35 -0.87 17.83 -14.59
CA PRO A 35 0.14 16.87 -14.99
C PRO A 35 1.52 17.54 -15.08
N PRO A 36 2.56 16.96 -14.48
CA PRO A 36 3.94 17.42 -14.64
C PRO A 36 4.48 17.09 -16.05
N ALA A 37 5.47 17.86 -16.50
CA ALA A 37 6.12 17.67 -17.79
C ALA A 37 6.95 16.38 -17.81
N VAL A 38 6.85 15.61 -18.90
CA VAL A 38 7.42 14.26 -19.00
C VAL A 38 8.81 14.29 -19.63
N ASP A 39 9.83 13.84 -18.89
CA ASP A 39 11.13 13.49 -19.45
C ASP A 39 11.23 11.97 -19.65
N PRO A 40 11.25 11.47 -20.90
CA PRO A 40 11.28 10.04 -21.20
C PRO A 40 12.56 9.33 -20.73
N ASP A 41 13.68 10.03 -20.58
CA ASP A 41 14.98 9.43 -20.22
C ASP A 41 15.07 9.09 -18.74
N VAL A 42 14.38 9.85 -17.89
CA VAL A 42 14.28 9.60 -16.44
C VAL A 42 13.15 8.60 -16.12
N THR A 43 12.07 8.62 -16.89
CA THR A 43 10.84 7.89 -16.54
C THR A 43 10.86 6.41 -16.92
N ARG A 44 11.51 6.01 -18.03
CA ARG A 44 11.64 4.59 -18.43
C ARG A 44 12.31 3.70 -17.37
N PRO A 45 13.51 4.03 -16.84
CA PRO A 45 14.15 3.18 -15.83
C PRO A 45 13.33 3.11 -14.54
N LEU A 46 12.67 4.21 -14.14
CA LEU A 46 11.78 4.25 -12.99
C LEU A 46 10.56 3.34 -13.16
N MET A 47 9.96 3.32 -14.35
CA MET A 47 8.85 2.41 -14.64
C MET A 47 9.25 0.95 -14.55
N ILE A 48 10.42 0.57 -15.09
CA ILE A 48 10.94 -0.79 -14.99
C ILE A 48 11.16 -1.15 -13.51
N GLY A 49 11.78 -0.22 -12.75
CA GLY A 49 11.96 -0.35 -11.31
C GLY A 49 10.63 -0.54 -10.58
N PHE A 50 9.60 0.23 -10.92
CA PHE A 50 8.25 0.08 -10.37
C PHE A 50 7.62 -1.26 -10.71
N SER A 51 7.70 -1.72 -11.97
CA SER A 51 7.15 -3.02 -12.35
C SER A 51 7.80 -4.17 -11.59
N ILE A 52 9.12 -4.15 -11.44
CA ILE A 52 9.85 -5.16 -10.67
C ILE A 52 9.46 -5.07 -9.19
N PHE A 53 9.49 -3.85 -8.61
CA PHE A 53 9.13 -3.63 -7.21
C PHE A 53 7.69 -4.07 -6.91
N PHE A 54 6.75 -3.72 -7.79
CA PHE A 54 5.35 -4.12 -7.72
C PHE A 54 5.21 -5.64 -7.71
N LEU A 55 5.87 -6.35 -8.64
CA LEU A 55 5.82 -7.80 -8.71
C LEU A 55 6.41 -8.45 -7.44
N VAL A 56 7.51 -7.92 -6.92
CA VAL A 56 8.14 -8.40 -5.68
C VAL A 56 7.20 -8.22 -4.50
N VAL A 57 6.58 -7.04 -4.35
CA VAL A 57 5.65 -6.75 -3.26
C VAL A 57 4.39 -7.60 -3.37
N ALA A 58 3.78 -7.68 -4.55
CA ALA A 58 2.62 -8.52 -4.81
C ALA A 58 2.92 -10.00 -4.53
N GLY A 59 4.10 -10.48 -4.94
CA GLY A 59 4.59 -11.82 -4.64
C GLY A 59 4.76 -12.05 -3.13
N ALA A 60 5.39 -11.11 -2.42
CA ALA A 60 5.55 -11.19 -0.97
C ALA A 60 4.19 -11.25 -0.25
N LEU A 61 3.22 -10.45 -0.70
CA LEU A 61 1.87 -10.46 -0.15
C LEU A 61 1.15 -11.79 -0.39
N MET A 62 1.17 -12.30 -1.63
CA MET A 62 0.46 -13.51 -2.04
C MET A 62 1.07 -14.79 -1.49
N PHE A 63 2.40 -14.92 -1.53
CA PHE A 63 3.09 -16.18 -1.24
C PHE A 63 3.71 -16.25 0.16
N VAL A 64 4.01 -15.11 0.79
CA VAL A 64 4.64 -15.09 2.11
C VAL A 64 3.65 -14.64 3.18
N LEU A 65 3.03 -13.48 3.02
CA LEU A 65 2.23 -12.86 4.08
C LEU A 65 0.83 -13.46 4.19
N LYS A 66 0.12 -13.69 3.08
CA LYS A 66 -1.24 -14.26 3.10
C LYS A 66 -1.29 -15.63 3.78
N PRO A 67 -0.48 -16.63 3.42
CA PRO A 67 -0.57 -17.96 4.05
C PRO A 67 -0.16 -17.91 5.53
N ARG A 68 0.80 -17.04 5.88
CA ARG A 68 1.21 -16.83 7.28
C ARG A 68 0.12 -16.17 8.11
N ARG A 69 -0.67 -15.26 7.51
CA ARG A 69 -1.83 -14.63 8.14
C ARG A 69 -2.95 -15.64 8.36
N ASP A 70 -3.30 -16.40 7.33
CA ASP A 70 -4.40 -17.38 7.39
C ASP A 70 -4.13 -18.48 8.43
N LYS A 71 -2.85 -18.88 8.57
CA LYS A 71 -2.40 -19.85 9.58
C LYS A 71 -2.10 -19.26 10.97
N ALA A 72 -2.16 -17.94 11.14
CA ALA A 72 -1.88 -17.35 12.44
C ALA A 72 -3.08 -17.61 13.37
N GLU A 73 -2.89 -18.35 14.46
CA GLU A 73 -3.95 -18.59 15.44
C GLU A 73 -4.11 -17.42 16.42
N ILE A 74 -3.04 -16.65 16.62
CA ILE A 74 -2.99 -15.55 17.58
C ILE A 74 -3.46 -14.24 16.91
N PRO A 75 -4.45 -13.52 17.48
CA PRO A 75 -4.95 -12.25 16.97
C PRO A 75 -3.86 -11.19 16.78
N GLN A 76 -2.94 -11.03 17.75
CA GLN A 76 -1.81 -10.09 17.61
C GLN A 76 -0.91 -10.42 16.41
N ARG A 77 -0.73 -11.70 16.07
CA ARG A 77 0.12 -12.08 14.93
C ARG A 77 -0.57 -11.76 13.60
N ARG A 78 -1.87 -11.99 13.50
CA ARG A 78 -2.69 -11.56 12.34
C ARG A 78 -2.62 -10.04 12.18
N PHE A 79 -2.74 -9.31 13.28
CA PHE A 79 -2.65 -7.85 13.29
C PHE A 79 -1.33 -7.35 12.71
N VAL A 80 -0.19 -7.86 13.19
CA VAL A 80 1.14 -7.43 12.72
C VAL A 80 1.31 -7.76 11.23
N LEU A 81 0.85 -8.92 10.78
CA LEU A 81 0.92 -9.30 9.37
C LEU A 81 0.03 -8.42 8.47
N ASN A 82 -1.15 -8.03 8.94
CA ASN A 82 -2.00 -7.06 8.24
C ASN A 82 -1.33 -5.69 8.14
N LEU A 83 -0.67 -5.23 9.22
CA LEU A 83 0.04 -3.95 9.23
C LEU A 83 1.21 -3.95 8.23
N ILE A 84 2.02 -5.02 8.23
CA ILE A 84 3.11 -5.19 7.27
C ILE A 84 2.55 -5.23 5.84
N GLY A 85 1.45 -5.95 5.62
CA GLY A 85 0.82 -6.05 4.31
C GLY A 85 0.32 -4.71 3.79
N GLY A 86 -0.34 -3.92 4.65
CA GLY A 86 -0.79 -2.57 4.34
C GLY A 86 0.37 -1.63 4.02
N ALA A 87 1.42 -1.62 4.84
CA ALA A 87 2.60 -0.78 4.63
C ALA A 87 3.32 -1.09 3.30
N LEU A 88 3.43 -2.37 2.93
CA LEU A 88 4.01 -2.77 1.65
C LEU A 88 3.18 -2.28 0.47
N ALA A 89 1.85 -2.39 0.54
CA ALA A 89 0.99 -1.89 -0.51
C ALA A 89 1.05 -0.36 -0.62
N GLU A 90 1.07 0.34 0.51
CA GLU A 90 1.23 1.79 0.55
C GLU A 90 2.55 2.24 -0.09
N ALA A 91 3.66 1.51 0.16
CA ALA A 91 4.94 1.79 -0.47
C ALA A 91 4.87 1.70 -2.01
N VAL A 92 4.08 0.77 -2.55
CA VAL A 92 3.82 0.68 -4.00
C VAL A 92 3.08 1.91 -4.50
N ALA A 93 2.02 2.34 -3.81
CA ALA A 93 1.30 3.56 -4.17
C ALA A 93 2.19 4.80 -4.15
N LEU A 94 2.98 4.98 -3.09
CA LEU A 94 3.94 6.07 -2.96
C LEU A 94 4.97 6.06 -4.09
N PHE A 95 5.51 4.89 -4.43
CA PHE A 95 6.48 4.80 -5.51
C PHE A 95 5.88 5.17 -6.87
N GLY A 96 4.63 4.78 -7.13
CA GLY A 96 3.88 5.24 -8.30
C GLY A 96 3.64 6.75 -8.31
N CYS A 97 3.33 7.35 -7.15
CA CYS A 97 3.20 8.80 -7.00
C CYS A 97 4.53 9.53 -7.25
N VAL A 98 5.66 8.98 -6.83
CA VAL A 98 7.00 9.54 -7.12
C VAL A 98 7.26 9.54 -8.62
N ILE A 99 6.90 8.47 -9.32
CA ILE A 99 7.01 8.43 -10.78
C ILE A 99 6.17 9.53 -11.41
N ALA A 100 4.91 9.66 -11.00
CA ALA A 100 4.05 10.74 -11.48
C ALA A 100 4.68 12.13 -11.19
N LEU A 101 5.21 12.36 -10.00
CA LEU A 101 5.88 13.63 -9.61
C LEU A 101 7.07 13.98 -10.49
N LEU A 102 7.84 12.99 -10.92
CA LEU A 102 9.03 13.18 -11.77
C LEU A 102 8.69 13.36 -13.25
N GLY A 103 7.42 13.64 -13.58
CA GLY A 103 6.97 13.75 -14.96
C GLY A 103 6.60 12.41 -15.57
N GLY A 104 6.57 11.33 -14.79
CA GLY A 104 6.15 10.03 -15.28
C GLY A 104 4.66 9.98 -15.60
N PRO A 105 4.24 8.99 -16.41
CA PRO A 105 2.83 8.79 -16.66
C PRO A 105 2.10 8.43 -15.36
N ILE A 106 0.82 8.75 -15.27
CA ILE A 106 0.05 8.63 -14.01
C ILE A 106 -0.40 7.20 -13.65
N TYR A 107 -0.38 6.28 -14.62
CA TYR A 107 -0.85 4.91 -14.39
C TYR A 107 -0.11 4.14 -13.29
N PRO A 108 1.20 4.28 -13.01
CA PRO A 108 1.86 3.62 -11.90
C PRO A 108 1.29 4.08 -10.55
N ALA A 109 0.98 5.37 -10.42
CA ALA A 109 0.30 5.91 -9.24
C ALA A 109 -1.10 5.29 -9.07
N LEU A 110 -1.89 5.24 -10.14
CA LEU A 110 -3.23 4.62 -10.12
C LEU A 110 -3.17 3.13 -9.79
N VAL A 111 -2.26 2.38 -10.42
CA VAL A 111 -2.04 0.96 -10.14
C VAL A 111 -1.69 0.76 -8.68
N GLY A 112 -0.77 1.56 -8.13
CA GLY A 112 -0.39 1.47 -6.73
C GLY A 112 -1.54 1.80 -5.78
N ILE A 113 -2.34 2.82 -6.05
CA ILE A 113 -3.51 3.19 -5.22
C ILE A 113 -4.58 2.09 -5.24
N VAL A 114 -4.92 1.59 -6.43
CA VAL A 114 -5.89 0.50 -6.60
C VAL A 114 -5.38 -0.77 -5.91
N PHE A 115 -4.09 -1.06 -6.03
CA PHE A 115 -3.45 -2.17 -5.34
C PHE A 115 -3.51 -2.03 -3.82
N THR A 116 -3.20 -0.86 -3.27
CA THR A 116 -3.35 -0.57 -1.84
C THR A 116 -4.77 -0.77 -1.36
N ALA A 117 -5.75 -0.22 -2.07
CA ALA A 117 -7.16 -0.42 -1.75
C ALA A 117 -7.51 -1.92 -1.76
N PHE A 118 -7.13 -2.65 -2.81
CA PHE A 118 -7.36 -4.08 -2.90
C PHE A 118 -6.73 -4.86 -1.73
N VAL A 119 -5.48 -4.56 -1.39
CA VAL A 119 -4.77 -5.24 -0.30
C VAL A 119 -5.43 -4.95 1.05
N LEU A 120 -5.79 -3.69 1.32
CA LEU A 120 -6.42 -3.28 2.58
C LEU A 120 -7.86 -3.77 2.73
N PHE A 121 -8.66 -3.78 1.66
CA PHE A 121 -10.07 -4.17 1.73
C PHE A 121 -10.29 -5.67 1.54
N VAL A 122 -9.52 -6.33 0.67
CA VAL A 122 -9.77 -7.73 0.29
C VAL A 122 -8.83 -8.69 1.02
N TYR A 123 -7.54 -8.36 1.13
CA TYR A 123 -6.53 -9.30 1.63
C TYR A 123 -6.19 -9.16 3.11
N PHE A 124 -6.18 -7.93 3.63
CA PHE A 124 -5.80 -7.62 5.01
C PHE A 124 -6.77 -6.60 5.62
N PRO A 125 -8.06 -6.95 5.76
CA PRO A 125 -9.02 -6.06 6.39
C PRO A 125 -8.55 -5.68 7.79
N VAL A 126 -8.58 -4.38 8.06
CA VAL A 126 -8.37 -3.85 9.41
C VAL A 126 -9.51 -4.37 10.29
N PRO A 127 -9.22 -5.06 11.41
CA PRO A 127 -10.25 -5.48 12.34
C PRO A 127 -11.01 -4.25 12.88
N ASN A 128 -12.34 -4.30 12.88
CA ASN A 128 -13.21 -3.24 13.41
C ASN A 128 -13.42 -3.32 14.94
N GLU A 129 -12.72 -4.24 15.62
CA GLU A 129 -12.90 -4.58 17.04
C GLU A 129 -11.71 -4.16 17.90
#